data_AF-A0A0H3V6H6-F1
#
_entry.id   AF-A0A0H3V6H6-F1
#
_cell.length_a   1.000
_cell.length_b   1.000
_cell.length_c   1.000
_cell.angle_alpha   90.00
_cell.angle_beta   90.00
_cell.angle_gamma   90.00
#
_symmetry.space_group_name_H-M   'P 1'
#
loop_
_entity.id
_entity.type
_entity.pdbx_description
1 polymer ?
#
loop_
_entity_poly.entity_id
_entity_poly.type
_entity_poly.pdbx_seq_one_letter_code
_entity_poly.pdbx_strand_id
1 'polypeptide(L)' 'GANPDFSNTKPTHIMRKSSIKINRQVTGDHWVLFNTQQTGFYRVNYDDYTWDLIIQALRGPDRTKIHEYNKAQIVNDVFQ' A
#
# COMPACT_ATOMS: atom_id res chain seq x y z
N GLY A 1 -3.68 6.57 1.65
CA GLY A 1 -4.47 7.73 1.23
C GLY A 1 -4.87 8.60 2.39
N ALA A 2 -5.97 8.25 3.07
CA ALA A 2 -6.60 9.09 4.09
C ALA A 2 -5.66 9.55 5.22
N ASN A 3 -4.96 8.62 5.87
CA ASN A 3 -3.98 8.90 6.94
C ASN A 3 -2.74 8.03 6.74
N PRO A 4 -1.76 8.46 5.93
CA PRO A 4 -0.58 7.65 5.65
C PRO A 4 0.41 7.68 6.82
N ASP A 5 0.74 6.52 7.38
CA ASP A 5 1.83 6.32 8.33
C ASP A 5 2.72 5.18 7.84
N PHE A 6 3.96 5.52 7.47
CA PHE A 6 4.96 4.57 7.02
C PHE A 6 6.03 4.27 8.08
N SER A 7 5.92 4.87 9.27
CA SER A 7 6.89 4.66 10.36
C SER A 7 6.61 3.38 11.14
N ASN A 8 5.34 2.96 11.21
CA ASN A 8 4.94 1.74 11.89
C ASN A 8 5.03 0.52 10.96
N THR A 9 6.06 -0.29 11.16
CA THR A 9 6.31 -1.53 10.41
C THR A 9 5.78 -2.79 11.11
N LYS A 10 5.17 -2.65 12.30
CA LYS A 10 4.62 -3.80 13.03
C LYS A 10 3.39 -4.34 12.30
N PRO A 11 3.23 -5.67 12.20
CA PRO A 11 2.04 -6.24 11.59
C PRO A 11 0.81 -5.92 12.44
N THR A 12 -0.21 -5.33 11.81
CA THR A 12 -1.51 -5.07 12.45
C THR A 12 -2.46 -6.27 12.35
N HIS A 13 -2.28 -7.08 11.29
CA HIS A 13 -3.11 -8.24 11.01
C HIS A 13 -2.21 -9.42 10.60
N ILE A 14 -2.57 -10.63 11.05
CA ILE A 14 -1.93 -11.87 10.64
C ILE A 14 -2.98 -12.73 9.94
N MET A 15 -2.74 -13.06 8.66
CA MET A 15 -3.60 -13.96 7.90
C MET A 15 -3.39 -15.40 8.34
N ARG A 16 -4.41 -16.01 8.96
CA ARG A 16 -4.41 -17.44 9.32
C ARG A 16 -5.17 -18.33 8.33
N LYS A 17 -5.87 -17.71 7.37
CA LYS A 17 -6.62 -18.34 6.29
C LYS A 17 -6.16 -17.77 4.96
N SER A 18 -6.61 -18.36 3.85
CA SER A 18 -6.33 -17.88 2.49
C SER A 18 -6.88 -16.49 2.19
N SER A 19 -7.88 -16.02 2.94
CA SER A 19 -8.44 -14.67 2.79
C SER A 19 -8.86 -14.07 4.13
N ILE A 20 -8.76 -12.75 4.22
CA ILE A 20 -9.31 -11.92 5.30
C ILE A 20 -9.99 -10.70 4.67
N LYS A 21 -11.06 -10.20 5.30
CA LYS A 21 -11.67 -8.92 4.93
C LYS A 21 -11.26 -7.88 5.97
N ILE A 22 -10.70 -6.77 5.51
CA ILE A 22 -10.27 -5.66 6.36
C ILE A 22 -11.20 -4.47 6.09
N ASN A 23 -11.87 -3.97 7.13
CA ASN A 23 -12.63 -2.72 7.04
C ASN A 23 -11.70 -1.55 7.32
N ARG A 24 -11.49 -0.69 6.32
CA ARG A 24 -10.57 0.45 6.39
C ARG A 24 -11.10 1.63 7.20
N GLN A 25 -12.39 1.65 7.56
CA GLN A 25 -13.04 2.76 8.28
C GLN A 25 -12.84 4.13 7.60
N VAL A 26 -12.75 4.14 6.27
CA VAL A 26 -12.65 5.36 5.45
C VAL A 26 -13.68 5.29 4.33
N THR A 27 -14.21 6.44 3.95
CA THR A 27 -15.16 6.60 2.84
C THR A 27 -14.47 7.28 1.66
N GLY A 28 -14.89 6.95 0.44
CA GLY A 28 -14.36 7.54 -0.79
C GLY A 28 -13.00 6.98 -1.25
N ASP A 29 -12.42 7.71 -2.19
CA ASP A 29 -11.34 7.23 -3.05
C ASP A 29 -9.97 7.49 -2.42
N HIS A 30 -9.36 6.43 -1.91
CA HIS A 30 -8.08 6.50 -1.25
C HIS A 30 -7.21 5.31 -1.61
N TRP A 31 -6.02 5.58 -2.14
CA TRP A 31 -4.98 4.57 -2.30
C TRP A 31 -4.65 3.89 -0.97
N VAL A 32 -4.30 2.61 -1.04
CA VAL A 32 -3.83 1.79 0.08
C VAL A 32 -2.52 1.12 -0.34
N LEU A 33 -1.57 1.04 0.60
CA LEU A 33 -0.34 0.28 0.41
C LEU A 33 -0.20 -0.71 1.56
N PHE A 34 0.06 -1.97 1.22
CA PHE A 34 0.45 -3.00 2.18
C PHE A 34 1.97 -3.18 2.19
N ASN A 35 2.45 -3.89 3.20
CA ASN A 35 3.86 -4.15 3.43
C ASN A 35 4.69 -2.86 3.63
N THR A 36 4.40 -2.12 4.70
CA THR A 36 5.15 -0.90 5.04
C THR A 36 6.65 -1.16 5.05
N GLN A 37 7.38 -0.36 4.27
CA GLN A 37 8.82 -0.45 4.02
C GLN A 37 9.33 -1.83 3.60
N GLN A 38 8.48 -2.65 2.97
CA GLN A 38 8.81 -4.01 2.55
C GLN A 38 9.34 -4.90 3.71
N THR A 39 8.84 -4.66 4.93
CA THR A 39 9.31 -5.36 6.14
C THR A 39 8.97 -6.86 6.12
N GLY A 40 7.81 -7.21 5.56
CA GLY A 40 7.37 -8.57 5.39
C GLY A 40 7.93 -9.21 4.12
N PHE A 41 8.25 -10.50 4.19
CA PHE A 41 8.72 -11.27 3.04
C PHE A 41 7.56 -11.73 2.16
N TYR A 42 6.93 -10.79 1.45
CA TYR A 42 5.88 -11.04 0.46
C TYR A 42 5.75 -9.85 -0.50
N ARG A 43 5.19 -10.11 -1.68
CA ARG A 43 4.82 -9.08 -2.65
C ARG A 43 3.35 -8.74 -2.54
N VAL A 44 2.99 -7.55 -2.99
CA VAL A 44 1.61 -7.09 -2.99
C VAL A 44 1.18 -6.81 -4.41
N ASN A 45 0.02 -7.34 -4.79
CA ASN A 45 -0.67 -6.93 -6.01
C ASN A 45 -2.01 -6.28 -5.64
N TYR A 46 -2.42 -5.31 -6.43
CA TYR A 46 -3.67 -4.58 -6.28
C TYR A 46 -4.55 -4.78 -7.51
N ASP A 47 -5.84 -4.53 -7.38
CA ASP A 47 -6.74 -4.41 -8.53
C ASP A 47 -6.45 -3.13 -9.34
N ASP A 48 -6.92 -3.07 -10.58
CA ASP A 48 -6.66 -1.98 -11.52
C ASP A 48 -7.05 -0.60 -10.96
N TYR A 49 -8.16 -0.53 -10.24
CA TYR A 49 -8.66 0.72 -9.67
C TYR A 49 -7.75 1.22 -8.54
N THR A 50 -7.33 0.32 -7.66
CA THR A 50 -6.36 0.64 -6.60
C THR A 50 -5.00 1.02 -7.20
N TRP A 51 -4.57 0.37 -8.28
CA TRP A 51 -3.37 0.75 -9.01
C TRP A 51 -3.47 2.17 -9.58
N ASP A 52 -4.60 2.55 -10.16
CA ASP A 52 -4.79 3.90 -10.70
C ASP A 52 -4.71 4.97 -9.59
N LEU A 53 -5.31 4.70 -8.43
CA LEU A 53 -5.18 5.59 -7.26
C LEU A 53 -3.73 5.72 -6.78
N ILE A 54 -2.95 4.63 -6.80
CA ILE A 54 -1.52 4.66 -6.44
C ILE A 54 -0.73 5.48 -7.47
N ILE A 55 -1.00 5.29 -8.77
CA ILE A 55 -0.35 6.05 -9.85
C ILE A 55 -0.65 7.55 -9.72
N GLN A 56 -1.91 7.92 -9.47
CA GLN A 56 -2.30 9.31 -9.24
C GLN A 56 -1.56 9.91 -8.04
N ALA A 57 -1.45 9.15 -6.94
CA ALA A 57 -0.70 9.59 -5.76
C ALA A 57 0.79 9.79 -6.04
N LEU A 58 1.42 8.88 -6.80
CA LEU A 58 2.83 8.94 -7.18
C LEU A 58 3.13 10.07 -8.17
N ARG A 59 2.18 10.45 -9.03
CA ARG A 59 2.33 11.55 -9.99
C ARG A 59 1.95 12.91 -9.39
N GLY A 60 1.13 12.92 -8.35
CA GLY A 60 0.57 14.12 -7.76
C GLY A 60 1.34 14.67 -6.55
N PRO A 61 0.71 15.61 -5.79
CA PRO A 61 1.31 16.21 -4.61
C PRO A 61 1.53 15.20 -3.47
N ASP A 62 0.80 14.09 -3.46
CA ASP A 62 0.93 13.02 -2.46
C ASP A 62 2.18 12.17 -2.62
N ARG A 63 2.98 12.37 -3.68
CA ARG A 63 4.21 11.62 -3.95
C ARG A 63 5.22 11.65 -2.79
N THR A 64 5.27 12.77 -2.07
CA THR A 64 6.14 12.95 -0.90
C THR A 64 5.59 12.29 0.35
N LYS A 65 4.29 11.97 0.40
CA LYS A 65 3.67 11.24 1.52
C LYS A 65 4.01 9.75 1.49
N ILE A 66 4.34 9.19 0.32
CA ILE A 66 4.72 7.78 0.17
C ILE A 66 6.22 7.62 0.43
N HIS A 67 6.53 6.77 1.42
CA HIS A 67 7.91 6.46 1.81
C HIS A 67 8.74 5.90 0.64
N GLU A 68 10.02 6.27 0.57
CA GLU A 68 10.93 5.86 -0.50
C GLU A 68 11.06 4.34 -0.67
N TYR A 69 11.16 3.59 0.43
CA TYR A 69 11.16 2.12 0.37
C TYR A 69 9.88 1.53 -0.21
N ASN A 70 8.70 2.11 0.09
CA ASN A 70 7.46 1.63 -0.54
C ASN A 70 7.38 2.01 -2.02
N LYS A 71 8.00 3.12 -2.46
CA LYS A 71 8.12 3.44 -3.89
C LYS A 71 9.03 2.45 -4.61
N ALA A 72 10.17 2.09 -4.01
CA ALA A 72 11.06 1.06 -4.54
C ALA A 72 10.37 -0.31 -4.60
N GLN A 73 9.60 -0.66 -3.57
CA GLN A 73 8.79 -1.89 -3.54
C GLN A 73 7.76 -1.91 -4.67
N ILE A 74 6.99 -0.84 -4.87
CA ILE A 74 5.98 -0.76 -5.96
C ILE A 74 6.64 -1.01 -7.33
N VAL A 75 7.80 -0.38 -7.56
CA VAL A 75 8.57 -0.60 -8.79
C VAL A 75 8.94 -2.08 -8.92
N ASN A 76 9.53 -2.67 -7.89
CA ASN A 76 9.92 -4.08 -7.89
C ASN A 76 8.74 -5.05 -8.08
N ASP A 77 7.58 -4.74 -7.49
CA ASP A 77 6.38 -5.57 -7.56
C ASP A 77 5.72 -5.53 -8.95
N VAL A 78 5.84 -4.43 -9.71
CA VAL A 78 5.27 -4.28 -11.07
C VAL A 78 6.13 -4.93 -12.16
N PHE A 79 7.45 -4.98 -12.01
CA PHE A 79 8.38 -5.45 -13.08
C PHE A 79 8.57 -6.98 -13.15
N GLN A 80 7.72 -7.78 -12.50
CA GLN A 80 7.78 -9.25 -12.50
C GLN A 80 6.45 -9.88 -12.88
#